data_AF-A0A2H0EUW9-F1
#
_entry.id   AF-A0A2H0EUW9-F1
#
_cell.length_a   1.000
_cell.length_b   1.000
_cell.length_c   1.000
_cell.angle_alpha   90.00
_cell.angle_beta   90.00
_cell.angle_gamma   90.00
#
_symmetry.space_group_name_H-M   'P 1'
#
loop_
_entity.id
_entity.type
_entity.pdbx_description
1 polymer ?
#
loop_
_entity_poly.entity_id
_entity_poly.type
_entity_poly.pdbx_seq_one_letter_code
_entity_poly.pdbx_strand_id
1 'polypeptide(L)'
;TRTSLYQNPAYLEAAPFAQMTLDSIMAADPTNPTVEPVPYTGIQFVAIPEFQGMATAIGQQFSAALAGQTTAEQALASAQALATREMTRGGYIK
;
A
#
# COMPACT_ATOMS: atom_id res chain seq x y z
N THR A 1 -15.19 10.58 -10.09
CA THR A 1 -13.86 10.87 -10.66
C THR A 1 -13.57 12.36 -10.53
N ARG A 2 -12.31 12.80 -10.70
CA ARG A 2 -11.92 14.23 -10.63
C ARG A 2 -12.00 14.93 -12.00
N THR A 3 -12.81 14.41 -12.92
CA THR A 3 -12.79 14.78 -14.34
C THR A 3 -12.96 16.28 -14.59
N SER A 4 -13.89 16.94 -13.87
CA SER A 4 -14.14 18.38 -14.03
C SER A 4 -12.95 19.26 -13.64
N LEU A 5 -12.12 18.82 -12.68
CA LEU A 5 -10.91 19.54 -12.28
C LEU A 5 -9.86 19.52 -13.39
N TYR A 6 -9.64 18.35 -14.01
CA TYR A 6 -8.64 18.18 -15.06
C TYR A 6 -9.09 18.67 -16.44
N GLN A 7 -10.36 19.08 -16.58
CA GLN A 7 -10.87 19.78 -17.75
C GLN A 7 -10.82 21.31 -17.61
N ASN A 8 -10.51 21.83 -16.42
CA ASN A 8 -10.50 23.27 -16.16
C ASN A 8 -9.20 23.92 -16.65
N PRO A 9 -9.24 24.82 -17.66
CA PRO A 9 -8.03 25.47 -18.19
C PRO A 9 -7.26 26.27 -17.15
N ALA A 10 -7.94 26.97 -16.25
CA ALA A 10 -7.29 27.76 -15.19
C ALA A 10 -6.52 26.88 -14.20
N TYR A 11 -7.00 25.65 -13.96
CA TYR A 11 -6.27 24.68 -13.14
C TYR A 11 -5.05 24.15 -13.87
N LEU A 12 -5.18 23.80 -15.15
CA LEU A 12 -4.06 23.29 -15.95
C LEU A 12 -2.95 24.33 -16.11
N GLU A 13 -3.31 25.62 -16.25
CA GLU A 13 -2.36 26.72 -16.30
C GLU A 13 -1.63 26.92 -14.95
N ALA A 14 -2.36 26.87 -13.84
CA ALA A 14 -1.79 27.09 -12.51
C ALA A 14 -1.01 25.87 -11.95
N ALA A 15 -1.32 24.65 -12.42
CA ALA A 15 -0.76 23.41 -11.89
C ALA A 15 0.02 22.65 -12.97
N PRO A 16 1.31 22.96 -13.20
CA PRO A 16 2.13 22.30 -14.22
C PRO A 16 2.31 20.79 -13.98
N PHE A 17 2.06 20.31 -12.76
CA PHE A 17 2.09 18.89 -12.39
C PHE A 17 0.77 18.15 -12.68
N ALA A 18 -0.28 18.84 -13.14
CA ALA A 18 -1.62 18.27 -13.27
C ALA A 18 -1.66 17.07 -14.21
N GLN A 19 -1.03 17.17 -15.39
CA GLN A 19 -1.04 16.08 -16.37
C GLN A 19 -0.36 14.82 -15.81
N MET A 20 0.86 14.96 -15.28
CA MET A 20 1.59 13.85 -14.64
C MET A 20 0.77 13.21 -13.51
N THR A 21 0.08 14.03 -12.71
CA THR A 21 -0.77 13.53 -11.62
C THR A 21 -1.94 12.71 -12.17
N LEU A 22 -2.62 13.20 -13.21
CA LEU A 22 -3.74 12.49 -13.84
C LEU A 22 -3.26 11.18 -14.47
N ASP A 23 -2.16 11.22 -15.21
CA ASP A 23 -1.58 10.04 -15.86
C ASP A 23 -1.21 8.98 -14.82
N SER A 24 -0.61 9.39 -13.70
CA SER A 24 -0.28 8.50 -12.58
C SER A 24 -1.53 7.87 -11.95
N ILE A 25 -2.62 8.64 -11.80
CA ILE A 25 -3.90 8.12 -11.28
C ILE A 25 -4.50 7.10 -12.25
N MET A 26 -4.42 7.36 -13.55
CA MET A 26 -5.01 6.48 -14.58
C MET A 26 -4.17 5.23 -14.85
N ALA A 27 -2.86 5.29 -14.62
CA ALA A 27 -1.95 4.15 -14.76
C ALA A 27 -1.98 3.21 -13.54
N ALA A 28 -2.50 3.66 -12.40
CA ALA A 28 -2.60 2.85 -11.19
C ALA A 28 -3.59 1.69 -11.38
N ASP A 29 -3.10 0.45 -11.29
CA ASP A 29 -3.92 -0.76 -11.36
C ASP A 29 -3.99 -1.47 -9.99
N PRO A 30 -5.02 -1.18 -9.16
CA PRO A 30 -5.21 -1.87 -7.90
C PRO A 30 -5.69 -3.32 -8.06
N THR A 31 -6.09 -3.75 -9.26
CA THR A 31 -6.54 -5.12 -9.53
C THR A 31 -5.41 -6.06 -9.92
N ASN A 32 -4.31 -5.53 -10.47
CA ASN A 32 -3.05 -6.23 -10.71
C ASN A 32 -1.89 -5.46 -10.07
N PRO A 33 -1.83 -5.37 -8.73
CA PRO A 33 -0.91 -4.45 -8.04
C PRO A 33 0.55 -4.94 -8.00
N THR A 34 0.83 -6.16 -8.43
CA THR A 34 2.13 -6.83 -8.34
C THR A 34 2.48 -7.53 -9.65
N VAL A 35 3.78 -7.76 -9.87
CA VAL A 35 4.29 -8.49 -11.04
C VAL A 35 3.75 -9.93 -11.06
N GLU A 36 3.76 -10.60 -9.91
CA GLU A 36 3.18 -11.92 -9.74
C GLU A 36 1.70 -11.82 -9.36
N PRO A 37 0.84 -12.76 -9.79
CA PRO A 37 -0.57 -12.78 -9.39
C PRO A 37 -0.74 -12.91 -7.88
N VAL A 38 -1.65 -12.12 -7.31
CA VAL A 38 -1.96 -12.11 -5.87
C VAL A 38 -3.47 -12.20 -5.62
N PRO A 39 -3.92 -12.75 -4.48
CA PRO A 39 -5.34 -12.93 -4.18
C PRO A 39 -6.02 -11.68 -3.57
N TYR A 40 -5.41 -10.49 -3.68
CA TYR A 40 -5.90 -9.25 -3.08
C TYR A 40 -5.92 -8.10 -4.08
N THR A 41 -6.65 -7.03 -3.75
CA THR A 41 -6.61 -5.75 -4.45
C THR A 41 -5.97 -4.66 -3.59
N GLY A 42 -5.52 -3.60 -4.24
CA GLY A 42 -4.86 -2.45 -3.62
C GLY A 42 -3.35 -2.43 -3.87
N ILE A 43 -2.81 -1.22 -4.10
CA ILE A 43 -1.39 -1.02 -4.48
C ILE A 43 -0.53 -0.84 -3.23
N GLN A 44 -0.87 0.16 -2.41
CA GLN A 44 -0.16 0.54 -1.19
C GLN A 44 -0.76 -0.07 0.08
N PHE A 45 -1.89 -0.75 -0.05
CA PHE A 45 -2.55 -1.49 1.02
C PHE A 45 -3.16 -2.78 0.46
N VAL A 46 -3.37 -3.75 1.32
CA VAL A 46 -4.12 -4.98 0.99
C VAL A 46 -5.57 -4.75 1.41
N ALA A 47 -6.52 -4.86 0.48
CA ALA A 47 -7.94 -4.56 0.70
C ALA A 47 -8.67 -5.65 1.50
N ILE A 48 -8.23 -5.89 2.74
CA ILE A 48 -8.86 -6.80 3.72
C ILE A 48 -9.13 -6.07 5.05
N PRO A 49 -10.16 -6.46 5.82
CA PRO A 49 -10.48 -5.81 7.11
C PRO A 49 -9.30 -5.81 8.10
N GLU A 50 -8.50 -6.87 8.11
CA GLU A 50 -7.40 -7.07 9.05
C GLU A 50 -6.21 -6.13 8.78
N PHE A 51 -6.12 -5.54 7.58
CA PHE A 51 -4.93 -4.80 7.16
C PHE A 51 -4.60 -3.63 8.08
N GLN A 52 -5.60 -2.91 8.60
CA GLN A 52 -5.33 -1.74 9.47
C GLN A 52 -4.51 -2.11 10.70
N GLY A 53 -4.93 -3.15 11.43
CA GLY A 53 -4.22 -3.62 12.63
C GLY A 53 -2.89 -4.29 12.26
N MET A 54 -2.91 -5.19 11.28
CA MET A 54 -1.73 -5.93 10.84
C MET A 54 -0.63 -5.01 10.32
N ALA A 55 -0.95 -4.11 9.40
CA ALA A 55 0.01 -3.18 8.79
C ALA A 55 0.53 -2.15 9.79
N THR A 56 -0.26 -1.74 10.78
CA THR A 56 0.23 -0.89 11.88
C THR A 56 1.35 -1.60 12.66
N ALA A 57 1.13 -2.86 13.05
CA ALA A 57 2.11 -3.63 13.80
C ALA A 57 3.38 -3.92 12.96
N ILE A 58 3.23 -4.26 11.68
CA ILE A 58 4.35 -4.45 10.74
C ILE A 58 5.12 -3.14 10.53
N GLY A 59 4.41 -2.02 10.34
CA GLY A 59 5.02 -0.70 10.16
C GLY A 59 5.87 -0.27 11.35
N GLN A 60 5.48 -0.65 12.58
CA GLN A 60 6.32 -0.44 13.77
C GLN A 60 7.64 -1.23 13.70
N GLN A 61 7.63 -2.47 13.20
CA GLN A 61 8.87 -3.25 13.01
C GLN A 61 9.80 -2.59 11.99
N PHE A 62 9.25 -2.11 10.87
CA PHE A 62 10.03 -1.44 9.84
C PHE A 62 10.57 -0.09 10.31
N SER A 63 9.79 0.66 11.10
CA SER A 63 10.26 1.90 11.73
C SER A 63 11.43 1.65 12.69
N ALA A 64 11.37 0.58 13.50
CA ALA A 64 12.47 0.19 14.39
C ALA A 64 13.74 -0.20 13.62
N ALA A 65 13.61 -0.93 12.50
CA ALA A 65 14.73 -1.27 11.64
C ALA A 65 15.37 -0.02 11.01
N LEU A 66 14.54 0.90 10.50
CA LEU A 66 15.00 2.17 9.94
C LEU A 66 15.75 3.02 10.98
N ALA A 67 15.31 2.98 12.24
CA ALA A 67 15.96 3.66 13.36
C ALA A 67 17.22 2.93 13.88
N GLY A 68 17.59 1.78 13.32
CA GLY A 68 18.75 1.00 13.74
C GLY A 68 18.58 0.25 15.06
N GLN A 69 17.34 0.10 15.54
CA GLN A 69 17.03 -0.61 16.81
C GLN A 69 17.00 -2.14 16.63
N THR A 70 16.81 -2.60 15.41
CA THR A 70 16.81 -4.02 15.02
C THR A 70 17.36 -4.14 13.59
N THR A 71 17.80 -5.32 13.17
CA THR A 71 18.25 -5.52 11.77
C THR A 71 17.06 -5.63 10.82
N ALA A 72 17.29 -5.43 9.53
CA ALA A 72 16.26 -5.62 8.51
C ALA A 72 15.70 -7.05 8.53
N GLU A 73 16.57 -8.05 8.71
CA GLU A 73 16.19 -9.46 8.77
C GLU A 73 15.31 -9.75 9.98
N GLN A 74 15.63 -9.18 11.15
CA GLN A 74 14.85 -9.34 12.36
C GLN A 74 13.47 -8.69 12.26
N ALA A 75 13.38 -7.50 11.65
CA ALA A 75 12.12 -6.83 11.39
C ALA A 75 11.25 -7.60 10.39
N LEU A 76 11.84 -8.14 9.31
CA LEU A 76 11.14 -8.99 8.34
C LEU A 76 10.64 -10.29 8.98
N ALA A 77 11.44 -10.94 9.81
CA ALA A 77 11.03 -12.15 10.53
C ALA A 77 9.86 -11.87 11.49
N SER A 78 9.92 -10.75 12.22
CA SER A 78 8.84 -10.30 13.10
C SER A 78 7.57 -9.97 12.32
N ALA A 79 7.70 -9.27 11.20
CA ALA A 79 6.59 -8.94 10.31
C ALA A 79 5.92 -10.21 9.75
N GLN A 80 6.71 -11.20 9.32
CA GLN A 80 6.20 -12.48 8.84
C GLN A 80 5.41 -13.23 9.93
N ALA A 81 5.92 -13.26 11.16
CA ALA A 81 5.23 -13.90 12.28
C ALA A 81 3.90 -13.20 12.62
N LEU A 82 3.89 -11.86 12.61
CA LEU A 82 2.68 -11.06 12.80
C LEU A 82 1.64 -11.34 11.70
N ALA A 83 2.06 -11.25 10.43
CA ALA A 83 1.18 -11.48 9.29
C ALA A 83 0.59 -12.90 9.31
N THR A 84 1.43 -13.92 9.53
CA THR A 84 0.99 -15.32 9.61
C THR A 84 -0.05 -15.50 10.70
N ARG A 85 0.20 -14.96 11.90
CA ARG A 85 -0.74 -15.06 13.03
C ARG A 85 -2.08 -14.41 12.71
N GLU A 86 -2.10 -13.20 12.16
CA GLU A 86 -3.36 -12.51 11.85
C GLU A 86 -4.10 -13.19 10.70
N MET A 87 -3.40 -13.68 9.68
CA MET A 87 -4.03 -14.40 8.56
C MET A 87 -4.58 -15.77 8.97
N THR A 88 -3.92 -16.48 9.89
CA THR A 88 -4.49 -17.69 10.52
C THR A 88 -5.74 -17.36 11.33
N ARG A 89 -5.72 -16.29 12.15
CA ARG A 89 -6.90 -15.85 12.92
C ARG A 89 -8.07 -15.42 12.03
N GLY A 90 -7.77 -14.77 10.90
CA GLY A 90 -8.74 -14.39 9.87
C GLY A 90 -9.24 -15.57 9.03
N GLY A 91 -8.70 -16.79 9.22
CA GLY A 91 -9.12 -17.99 8.51
C GLY A 91 -8.61 -18.12 7.07
N TYR A 92 -7.64 -17.28 6.66
CA TYR A 92 -7.03 -17.34 5.33
C TYR A 92 -6.00 -18.47 5.22
N ILE A 93 -5.26 -18.74 6.30
CA ILE A 93 -4.27 -19.82 6.40
C ILE A 93 -4.88 -20.92 7.27
N LYS A 94 -4.99 -22.13 6.71
CA LYS A 94 -5.50 -23.33 7.38
C LYS A 94 -4.38 -24.30 7.72
#